data_AF-A0A7V9L1M2-F1
#
_entry.id   AF-A0A7V9L1M2-F1
#
_cell.length_a   1.000
_cell.length_b   1.000
_cell.length_c   1.000
_cell.angle_alpha   90.00
_cell.angle_beta   90.00
_cell.angle_gamma   90.00
#
_symmetry.space_group_name_H-M   'P 1'
#
loop_
_entity.id
_entity.type
_entity.pdbx_description
1 polymer ?
#
loop_
_entity_poly.entity_id
_entity_poly.type
_entity_poly.pdbx_seq_one_letter_code
_entity_poly.pdbx_strand_id
1 'polypeptide(L)'
;LRMLTTPGGRAFLHTLGGAAGDEIIEDYVTILDATDVPARPALRTSTTGMAGMEATPIGVRVDDTKLMDMNAYMDSLPSPAGKAGDRASIERGRTVFRNNCTSCHNVDQNKFVPSMLVDMKTIFPGDNPVILAERTPPLNPIMNTVDSIFDDKMVVVNASIRGDIRGIALPLLLDLDRKPVFLHDNSVPSLDNLLDEVRGPDAPHPFYLSASDRDDVIAMLRSFTAEFTTE
;
A
#
# COMPACT_ATOMS: atom_id res chain seq x y z
N LEU A 1 0.50 -10.11 19.62
CA LEU A 1 1.81 -9.77 19.03
C LEU A 1 2.74 -10.97 18.87
N ARG A 2 2.79 -11.93 19.79
CA ARG A 2 3.71 -13.09 19.71
C ARG A 2 3.37 -14.18 18.67
N MET A 3 2.57 -13.87 17.63
CA MET A 3 2.20 -14.89 16.64
C MET A 3 3.38 -15.28 15.74
N LEU A 4 4.25 -14.31 15.40
CA LEU A 4 5.45 -14.57 14.61
C LEU A 4 6.49 -15.43 15.36
N THR A 5 6.47 -15.43 16.69
CA THR A 5 7.40 -16.22 17.51
C THR A 5 6.98 -17.68 17.69
N THR A 6 5.77 -18.04 17.24
CA THR A 6 5.30 -19.44 17.25
C THR A 6 6.07 -20.27 16.21
N PRO A 7 6.07 -21.62 16.31
CA PRO A 7 6.66 -22.45 15.27
C PRO A 7 6.12 -22.15 13.86
N GLY A 8 4.81 -21.88 13.73
CA GLY A 8 4.19 -21.51 12.46
C GLY A 8 4.63 -20.13 11.96
N GLY A 9 4.76 -19.15 12.86
CA GLY A 9 5.29 -17.83 12.53
C GLY A 9 6.75 -17.83 12.08
N ARG A 10 7.58 -18.65 12.74
CA ARG A 10 8.99 -18.87 12.36
C ARG A 10 9.09 -19.55 10.99
N ALA A 11 8.34 -20.63 10.79
CA ALA A 11 8.28 -21.32 9.51
C ALA A 11 7.83 -20.38 8.39
N PHE A 12 6.82 -19.54 8.63
CA PHE A 12 6.36 -18.53 7.68
C PHE A 12 7.47 -17.56 7.23
N LEU A 13 8.17 -16.95 8.20
CA LEU A 13 9.23 -15.99 7.90
C LEU A 13 10.42 -16.66 7.18
N HIS A 14 10.80 -17.87 7.62
CA HIS A 14 11.82 -18.66 6.95
C HIS A 14 11.42 -19.00 5.50
N THR A 15 10.17 -19.42 5.26
CA THR A 15 9.68 -19.72 3.90
C THR A 15 9.77 -18.50 2.99
N LEU A 16 9.45 -17.29 3.49
CA LEU A 16 9.45 -16.09 2.66
C LEU A 16 10.83 -15.46 2.45
N GLY A 17 11.67 -15.47 3.50
CA GLY A 17 12.93 -14.73 3.56
C GLY A 17 14.19 -15.58 3.71
N GLY A 18 14.06 -16.91 3.84
CA GLY A 18 15.18 -17.80 4.15
C GLY A 18 15.91 -17.37 5.43
N ALA A 19 17.24 -17.33 5.36
CA ALA A 19 18.09 -16.89 6.47
C ALA A 19 17.80 -15.45 6.95
N ALA A 20 17.42 -14.54 6.04
CA ALA A 20 17.03 -13.19 6.43
C ALA A 20 15.70 -13.18 7.21
N GLY A 21 14.80 -14.12 6.92
CA GLY A 21 13.57 -14.34 7.70
C GLY A 21 13.87 -14.83 9.11
N ASP A 22 14.91 -15.67 9.26
CA ASP A 22 15.38 -16.16 10.57
C ASP A 22 15.99 -15.02 11.41
N GLU A 23 16.82 -14.17 10.81
CA GLU A 23 17.38 -12.98 11.46
C GLU A 23 16.28 -12.01 11.93
N ILE A 24 15.31 -11.70 11.05
CA ILE A 24 14.16 -10.82 11.39
C ILE A 24 13.42 -11.32 12.62
N ILE A 25 13.19 -12.63 12.76
CA ILE A 25 12.46 -13.15 13.92
C ILE A 25 13.30 -13.13 15.20
N GLU A 26 14.61 -13.28 15.11
CA GLU A 26 15.52 -13.14 16.25
C GLU A 26 15.59 -11.70 16.76
N ASP A 27 15.69 -10.73 15.85
CA ASP A 27 15.62 -9.31 16.18
C ASP A 27 14.27 -8.94 16.77
N TYR A 28 13.18 -9.44 16.18
CA TYR A 28 11.82 -9.21 16.70
C TYR A 28 11.66 -9.72 18.14
N VAL A 29 12.18 -10.92 18.44
CA VAL A 29 12.17 -11.47 19.80
C VAL A 29 12.98 -10.60 20.75
N THR A 30 14.17 -10.19 20.34
CA THR A 30 15.05 -9.31 21.14
C THR A 30 14.35 -7.99 21.49
N ILE A 31 13.68 -7.37 20.53
CA ILE A 31 12.91 -6.12 20.74
C ILE A 31 11.71 -6.37 21.66
N LEU A 32 10.97 -7.47 21.49
CA LEU A 32 9.84 -7.79 22.36
C LEU A 32 10.28 -7.98 23.82
N ASP A 33 11.40 -8.66 24.05
CA ASP A 33 11.95 -8.87 25.38
C ASP A 33 12.45 -7.57 26.01
N ALA A 34 12.99 -6.65 25.20
CA ALA A 34 13.47 -5.35 25.65
C ALA A 34 12.34 -4.34 25.96
N THR A 35 11.16 -4.47 25.35
CA THR A 35 10.10 -3.45 25.39
C THR A 35 9.04 -3.67 26.48
N ASP A 36 9.15 -4.74 27.28
CA ASP A 36 8.20 -5.17 28.32
C ASP A 36 6.72 -5.06 27.89
N VAL A 37 6.46 -5.25 26.60
CA VAL A 37 5.10 -5.09 26.06
C VAL A 37 4.25 -6.21 26.64
N PRO A 38 3.22 -5.90 27.45
CA PRO A 38 2.40 -6.91 28.07
C PRO A 38 1.71 -7.75 27.00
N ALA A 39 1.54 -9.04 27.28
CA ALA A 39 0.77 -9.94 26.43
C ALA A 39 -0.67 -9.40 26.35
N ARG A 40 -0.98 -8.66 25.28
CA ARG A 40 -2.33 -8.17 24.98
C ARG A 40 -3.29 -9.37 24.88
N PRO A 41 -4.59 -9.20 25.21
CA PRO A 41 -5.54 -10.31 25.21
C PRO A 41 -5.45 -11.09 23.90
N ALA A 42 -5.25 -12.40 24.04
CA ALA A 42 -5.16 -13.28 22.90
C ALA A 42 -6.48 -13.23 22.14
N LEU A 43 -6.43 -12.81 20.86
CA LEU A 43 -7.53 -13.08 19.94
C LEU A 43 -7.76 -14.59 19.95
N ARG A 44 -9.02 -15.02 20.02
CA ARG A 44 -9.34 -16.44 19.86
C ARG A 44 -8.94 -16.84 18.45
N THR A 45 -8.08 -17.84 18.36
CA THR A 45 -7.63 -18.41 17.10
C THR A 45 -7.87 -19.90 17.08
N SER A 46 -8.12 -20.44 15.89
CA SER A 46 -8.09 -21.87 15.63
C SER A 46 -6.87 -22.21 14.76
N THR A 47 -6.33 -23.41 14.94
CA THR A 47 -5.33 -23.95 14.01
C THR A 47 -6.02 -24.20 12.68
N THR A 48 -5.43 -23.69 11.60
CA THR A 48 -5.95 -23.84 10.25
C THR A 48 -4.80 -24.16 9.30
N GLY A 49 -4.89 -25.30 8.62
CA GLY A 49 -3.92 -25.70 7.60
C GLY A 49 -2.48 -25.78 8.10
N MET A 50 -1.55 -25.71 7.15
CA MET A 50 -0.10 -25.75 7.40
C MET A 50 0.46 -24.33 7.30
N ALA A 51 1.31 -23.94 8.24
CA ALA A 51 2.04 -22.67 8.16
C ALA A 51 2.93 -22.63 6.91
N GLY A 52 3.13 -21.43 6.35
CA GLY A 52 3.88 -21.21 5.11
C GLY A 52 3.05 -21.29 3.83
N MET A 53 1.78 -21.69 3.91
CA MET A 53 0.85 -21.68 2.76
C MET A 53 0.15 -20.33 2.63
N GLU A 54 -0.21 -19.92 1.40
CA GLU A 54 -0.91 -18.65 1.15
C GLU A 54 -2.20 -18.51 1.98
N ALA A 55 -3.03 -19.56 1.98
CA ALA A 55 -4.29 -19.57 2.71
C ALA A 55 -4.11 -19.60 4.23
N THR A 56 -2.94 -20.04 4.71
CA THR A 56 -2.66 -20.24 6.14
C THR A 56 -1.22 -19.81 6.48
N PRO A 57 -0.86 -18.52 6.34
CA PRO A 57 0.53 -18.06 6.41
C PRO A 57 1.24 -18.51 7.68
N ILE A 58 0.58 -18.39 8.83
CA ILE A 58 1.11 -18.77 10.15
C ILE A 58 0.41 -20.00 10.75
N GLY A 59 -0.42 -20.71 9.98
CA GLY A 59 -1.12 -21.93 10.43
C GLY A 59 -2.24 -21.72 11.45
N VAL A 60 -2.64 -20.47 11.70
CA VAL A 60 -3.75 -20.12 12.58
C VAL A 60 -4.63 -19.05 11.93
N ARG A 61 -5.91 -19.03 12.30
CA ARG A 61 -6.88 -18.04 11.84
C ARG A 61 -7.60 -17.42 13.03
N VAL A 62 -7.86 -16.12 12.93
CA VAL A 62 -8.73 -15.41 13.88
C VAL A 62 -10.16 -15.90 13.70
N ASP A 63 -10.93 -15.92 14.79
CA ASP A 63 -12.37 -16.19 14.78
C ASP A 63 -13.10 -15.49 13.61
N ASP A 64 -13.85 -16.26 12.81
CA ASP A 64 -14.48 -15.77 11.59
C ASP A 64 -15.56 -14.71 11.87
N THR A 65 -16.29 -14.83 12.99
CA THR A 65 -17.25 -13.80 13.40
C THR A 65 -16.54 -12.48 13.66
N LYS A 66 -15.37 -12.49 14.32
CA LYS A 66 -14.57 -11.26 14.50
C LYS A 66 -14.05 -10.66 13.20
N LEU A 67 -13.73 -11.48 12.20
CA LEU A 67 -13.34 -10.99 10.88
C LEU A 67 -14.53 -10.35 10.15
N MET A 68 -15.72 -10.96 10.22
CA MET A 68 -16.95 -10.39 9.67
C MET A 68 -17.36 -9.10 10.39
N ASP A 69 -17.28 -9.06 11.72
CA ASP A 69 -17.53 -7.88 12.54
C ASP A 69 -16.59 -6.73 12.14
N MET A 70 -15.29 -7.03 11.91
CA MET A 70 -14.30 -6.05 11.47
C MET A 70 -14.63 -5.51 10.08
N ASN A 71 -14.99 -6.36 9.13
CA ASN A 71 -15.41 -5.92 7.79
C ASN A 71 -16.63 -5.00 7.88
N ALA A 72 -17.67 -5.40 8.62
CA ALA A 72 -18.85 -4.58 8.82
C ALA A 72 -18.52 -3.23 9.49
N TYR A 73 -17.59 -3.21 10.45
CA TYR A 73 -17.11 -1.98 11.05
C TYR A 73 -16.39 -1.09 10.03
N MET A 74 -15.44 -1.63 9.26
CA MET A 74 -14.70 -0.89 8.24
C MET A 74 -15.61 -0.35 7.14
N ASP A 75 -16.60 -1.13 6.71
CA ASP A 75 -17.61 -0.74 5.72
C ASP A 75 -18.57 0.34 6.26
N SER A 76 -18.76 0.38 7.59
CA SER A 76 -19.59 1.41 8.24
C SER A 76 -18.89 2.74 8.46
N LEU A 77 -17.56 2.83 8.22
CA LEU A 77 -16.81 4.05 8.47
C LEU A 77 -17.24 5.17 7.52
N PRO A 78 -17.56 6.35 8.04
CA PRO A 78 -17.94 7.47 7.19
C PRO A 78 -16.76 7.89 6.33
N SER A 79 -17.01 8.06 5.03
CA SER A 79 -16.07 8.73 4.14
C SER A 79 -15.84 10.17 4.63
N PRO A 80 -14.57 10.59 4.74
CA PRO A 80 -14.23 11.94 5.16
C PRO A 80 -14.69 12.98 4.13
N ALA A 81 -15.18 14.12 4.62
CA ALA A 81 -15.58 15.23 3.77
C ALA A 81 -14.36 15.88 3.11
N GLY A 82 -14.48 16.17 1.81
CA GLY A 82 -13.51 16.95 1.06
C GLY A 82 -13.41 18.40 1.55
N LYS A 83 -12.28 19.04 1.26
CA LYS A 83 -12.04 20.45 1.56
C LYS A 83 -12.84 21.34 0.61
N ALA A 84 -13.57 22.32 1.16
CA ALA A 84 -14.19 23.35 0.34
C ALA A 84 -13.13 24.17 -0.42
N GLY A 85 -13.45 24.60 -1.64
CA GLY A 85 -12.55 25.37 -2.50
C GLY A 85 -13.30 26.15 -3.58
N ASP A 86 -12.57 26.88 -4.41
CA ASP A 86 -13.15 27.62 -5.54
C ASP A 86 -13.77 26.65 -6.55
N ARG A 87 -15.07 26.81 -6.81
CA ARG A 87 -15.83 25.89 -7.68
C ARG A 87 -15.31 25.89 -9.11
N ALA A 88 -14.88 27.05 -9.62
CA ALA A 88 -14.37 27.16 -10.98
C ALA A 88 -13.02 26.42 -11.12
N SER A 89 -12.13 26.59 -10.15
CA SER A 89 -10.86 25.87 -10.05
C SER A 89 -11.06 24.35 -9.96
N ILE A 90 -11.96 23.89 -9.10
CA ILE A 90 -12.28 22.46 -8.98
C ILE A 90 -12.77 21.86 -10.30
N GLU A 91 -13.62 22.58 -11.05
CA GLU A 91 -14.14 22.06 -12.34
C GLU A 91 -13.07 22.05 -13.44
N ARG A 92 -12.20 23.07 -13.49
CA ARG A 92 -11.04 23.04 -14.39
C ARG A 92 -10.11 21.88 -14.06
N GLY A 93 -9.79 21.69 -12.78
CA GLY A 93 -8.98 20.56 -12.30
C GLY A 93 -9.60 19.21 -12.62
N ARG A 94 -10.92 19.10 -12.53
CA ARG A 94 -11.66 17.88 -12.91
C ARG A 94 -11.49 17.57 -14.41
N THR A 95 -11.51 18.60 -15.26
CA THR A 95 -11.29 18.45 -16.69
C THR A 95 -9.87 17.98 -17.00
N VAL A 96 -8.87 18.61 -16.39
CA VAL A 96 -7.45 18.21 -16.53
C VAL A 96 -7.26 16.77 -16.05
N PHE A 97 -7.80 16.40 -14.90
CA PHE A 97 -7.67 15.05 -14.35
C PHE A 97 -8.28 13.98 -15.25
N ARG A 98 -9.45 14.23 -15.84
CA ARG A 98 -10.08 13.30 -16.80
C ARG A 98 -9.23 13.06 -18.04
N ASN A 99 -8.41 14.03 -18.44
CA ASN A 99 -7.57 13.90 -19.63
C ASN A 99 -6.23 13.21 -19.33
N ASN A 100 -5.75 13.28 -18.08
CA ASN A 100 -4.36 12.91 -17.75
C ASN A 100 -4.23 11.78 -16.73
N CYS A 101 -5.24 11.52 -15.90
CA CYS A 101 -5.10 10.66 -14.71
C CYS A 101 -6.01 9.43 -14.73
N THR A 102 -7.02 9.39 -15.62
CA THR A 102 -8.06 8.35 -15.58
C THR A 102 -7.71 7.04 -16.29
N SER A 103 -6.48 6.91 -16.79
CA SER A 103 -5.94 5.59 -17.18
C SER A 103 -5.80 4.66 -15.98
N CYS A 104 -5.62 5.23 -14.78
CA CYS A 104 -5.42 4.47 -13.55
C CYS A 104 -6.42 4.87 -12.46
N HIS A 105 -6.66 6.17 -12.26
CA HIS A 105 -7.54 6.65 -11.20
C HIS A 105 -8.98 6.89 -11.67
N ASN A 106 -9.91 6.94 -10.73
CA ASN A 106 -11.27 7.39 -11.01
C ASN A 106 -11.46 8.83 -10.55
N VAL A 107 -12.29 9.58 -11.26
CA VAL A 107 -12.70 10.93 -10.86
C VAL A 107 -13.91 10.90 -9.90
N ASP A 108 -14.64 9.79 -9.91
CA ASP A 108 -15.76 9.49 -9.01
C ASP A 108 -15.29 8.55 -7.91
N GLN A 109 -15.16 9.07 -6.69
CA GLN A 109 -14.65 8.32 -5.54
C GLN A 109 -15.70 7.40 -4.91
N ASN A 110 -16.95 7.39 -5.39
CA ASN A 110 -17.94 6.40 -5.00
C ASN A 110 -17.75 5.06 -5.73
N LYS A 111 -16.93 5.06 -6.79
CA LYS A 111 -16.62 3.83 -7.51
C LYS A 111 -15.52 3.06 -6.80
N PHE A 112 -15.69 1.74 -6.77
CA PHE A 112 -14.68 0.81 -6.29
C PHE A 112 -13.33 1.08 -6.98
N VAL A 113 -12.28 1.23 -6.18
CA VAL A 113 -10.90 1.26 -6.67
C VAL A 113 -10.52 -0.18 -7.03
N PRO A 114 -10.27 -0.50 -8.31
CA PRO A 114 -9.98 -1.86 -8.72
C PRO A 114 -8.79 -2.44 -7.95
N SER A 115 -8.86 -3.72 -7.57
CA SER A 115 -7.76 -4.45 -6.95
C SER A 115 -6.62 -4.79 -7.92
N MET A 116 -6.48 -4.02 -9.01
CA MET A 116 -5.45 -4.22 -10.01
C MET A 116 -4.09 -3.72 -9.50
N LEU A 117 -3.02 -4.37 -9.96
CA LEU A 117 -1.66 -3.89 -9.78
C LEU A 117 -1.24 -3.12 -11.03
N VAL A 118 -0.73 -1.91 -10.83
CA VAL A 118 -0.01 -1.17 -11.87
C VAL A 118 1.43 -1.68 -11.90
N ASP A 119 1.92 -2.05 -13.08
CA ASP A 119 3.29 -2.52 -13.28
C ASP A 119 4.31 -1.52 -12.75
N MET A 120 5.37 -2.01 -12.09
CA MET A 120 6.34 -1.12 -11.44
C MET A 120 7.02 -0.19 -12.44
N LYS A 121 7.40 -0.68 -13.63
CA LYS A 121 8.09 0.17 -14.62
C LYS A 121 7.17 1.26 -15.18
N THR A 122 5.85 1.06 -15.12
CA THR A 122 4.86 2.07 -15.47
C THR A 122 4.77 3.17 -14.40
N ILE A 123 4.76 2.81 -13.12
CA ILE A 123 4.63 3.77 -12.02
C ILE A 123 5.96 4.38 -11.60
N PHE A 124 7.08 3.71 -11.85
CA PHE A 124 8.43 4.16 -11.52
C PHE A 124 9.36 3.81 -12.69
N PRO A 125 9.47 4.69 -13.71
CA PRO A 125 10.32 4.43 -14.88
C PRO A 125 11.80 4.23 -14.54
N GLY A 126 12.30 4.84 -13.45
CA GLY A 126 13.64 4.64 -12.91
C GLY A 126 13.88 3.28 -12.25
N ASP A 127 12.85 2.43 -12.14
CA ASP A 127 12.93 1.10 -11.53
C ASP A 127 13.90 0.19 -12.29
N ASN A 128 15.07 -0.08 -11.70
CA ASN A 128 16.10 -0.94 -12.28
C ASN A 128 16.58 -1.93 -11.21
N PRO A 129 15.73 -2.89 -10.83
CA PRO A 129 16.02 -3.73 -9.69
C PRO A 129 17.16 -4.69 -9.98
N VAL A 130 18.02 -4.89 -8.97
CA VAL A 130 19.02 -5.96 -8.94
C VAL A 130 18.54 -7.10 -8.06
N ILE A 131 18.99 -8.32 -8.33
CA ILE A 131 18.73 -9.47 -7.47
C ILE A 131 19.63 -9.38 -6.24
N LEU A 132 19.02 -9.33 -5.05
CA LEU A 132 19.72 -9.36 -3.76
C LEU A 132 19.87 -10.79 -3.23
N ALA A 133 18.86 -11.63 -3.44
CA ALA A 133 18.88 -13.03 -3.01
C ALA A 133 17.94 -13.90 -3.85
N GLU A 134 18.39 -15.12 -4.15
CA GLU A 134 17.57 -16.14 -4.80
C GLU A 134 16.62 -16.80 -3.79
N ARG A 135 15.46 -17.25 -4.27
CA ARG A 135 14.49 -18.00 -3.45
C ARG A 135 14.02 -19.25 -4.17
N THR A 136 13.50 -20.20 -3.39
CA THR A 136 12.96 -21.44 -3.94
C THR A 136 11.64 -21.14 -4.67
N PRO A 137 11.48 -21.59 -5.93
CA PRO A 137 10.21 -21.47 -6.65
C PRO A 137 9.02 -22.01 -5.84
N PRO A 138 7.82 -21.40 -5.93
CA PRO A 138 7.40 -20.38 -6.91
C PRO A 138 7.74 -18.94 -6.53
N LEU A 139 8.51 -18.72 -5.46
CA LEU A 139 8.91 -17.38 -5.06
C LEU A 139 9.88 -16.78 -6.08
N ASN A 140 9.60 -15.55 -6.53
CA ASN A 140 10.53 -14.78 -7.34
C ASN A 140 11.77 -14.39 -6.50
N PRO A 141 12.90 -13.99 -7.09
CA PRO A 141 14.04 -13.49 -6.31
C PRO A 141 13.67 -12.25 -5.47
N ILE A 142 14.43 -12.01 -4.41
CA ILE A 142 14.41 -10.74 -3.69
C ILE A 142 15.15 -9.72 -4.54
N MET A 143 14.51 -8.60 -4.82
CA MET A 143 15.00 -7.60 -5.75
C MET A 143 14.84 -6.20 -5.18
N ASN A 144 15.78 -5.31 -5.48
CA ASN A 144 15.71 -3.91 -5.05
C ASN A 144 16.35 -2.95 -6.06
N THR A 145 15.84 -1.73 -6.14
CA THR A 145 16.50 -0.65 -6.87
C THR A 145 17.51 0.03 -5.94
N VAL A 146 18.81 -0.16 -6.19
CA VAL A 146 19.92 0.20 -5.26
C VAL A 146 19.89 1.66 -4.78
N ASP A 147 19.45 2.60 -5.63
CA ASP A 147 19.47 4.04 -5.36
C ASP A 147 18.06 4.61 -5.05
N SER A 148 17.09 3.76 -4.71
CA SER A 148 15.72 4.16 -4.40
C SER A 148 15.19 3.40 -3.20
N ILE A 149 14.40 4.07 -2.38
CA ILE A 149 13.65 3.42 -1.29
C ILE A 149 12.21 3.06 -1.70
N PHE A 150 11.84 3.38 -2.95
CA PHE A 150 10.48 3.22 -3.42
C PHE A 150 10.04 1.76 -3.49
N ASP A 151 10.93 0.78 -3.64
CA ASP A 151 10.56 -0.63 -3.67
C ASP A 151 11.02 -1.46 -2.47
N ASP A 152 11.73 -0.85 -1.51
CA ASP A 152 12.18 -1.51 -0.26
C ASP A 152 11.00 -2.16 0.49
N LYS A 153 9.88 -1.44 0.61
CA LYS A 153 8.68 -1.90 1.34
C LYS A 153 7.88 -2.95 0.56
N MET A 154 8.11 -3.07 -0.75
CA MET A 154 7.42 -4.03 -1.63
C MET A 154 8.02 -5.43 -1.52
N VAL A 155 9.28 -5.56 -1.12
CA VAL A 155 9.94 -6.85 -0.88
C VAL A 155 9.18 -7.67 0.18
N VAL A 156 8.60 -7.00 1.18
CA VAL A 156 7.82 -7.65 2.25
C VAL A 156 6.41 -8.02 1.77
N VAL A 157 5.82 -7.25 0.85
CA VAL A 157 4.49 -7.50 0.25
C VAL A 157 4.66 -8.17 -1.12
N ASN A 158 5.47 -9.22 -1.19
CA ASN A 158 5.77 -9.88 -2.45
C ASN A 158 4.58 -10.70 -2.97
N ALA A 159 4.21 -10.51 -4.24
CA ALA A 159 3.07 -11.15 -4.86
C ALA A 159 3.41 -12.51 -5.56
N SER A 160 4.66 -12.95 -5.48
CA SER A 160 5.16 -14.18 -6.14
C SER A 160 4.41 -15.46 -5.79
N ILE A 161 3.88 -15.60 -4.58
CA ILE A 161 3.04 -16.76 -4.21
C ILE A 161 1.81 -16.87 -5.12
N ARG A 162 1.25 -15.73 -5.54
CA ARG A 162 0.11 -15.64 -6.45
C ARG A 162 0.48 -15.66 -7.93
N GLY A 163 1.77 -15.63 -8.26
CA GLY A 163 2.25 -15.46 -9.64
C GLY A 163 1.96 -14.07 -10.23
N ASP A 164 1.67 -13.09 -9.38
CA ASP A 164 1.35 -11.72 -9.78
C ASP A 164 2.62 -10.95 -10.21
N ILE A 165 2.41 -9.87 -10.96
CA ILE A 165 3.48 -8.94 -11.35
C ILE A 165 4.04 -8.18 -10.14
N ARG A 166 5.27 -7.67 -10.28
CA ARG A 166 5.79 -6.65 -9.35
C ARG A 166 5.14 -5.31 -9.71
N GLY A 167 4.30 -4.81 -8.82
CA GLY A 167 3.51 -3.61 -9.08
C GLY A 167 2.85 -3.06 -7.82
N ILE A 168 2.17 -1.92 -7.98
CA ILE A 168 1.54 -1.17 -6.89
C ILE A 168 0.02 -1.17 -7.08
N ALA A 169 -0.72 -1.45 -6.00
CA ALA A 169 -2.17 -1.30 -5.99
C ALA A 169 -2.56 0.19 -5.98
N LEU A 170 -3.67 0.52 -6.63
CA LEU A 170 -4.14 1.89 -6.70
C LEU A 170 -4.62 2.39 -5.32
N PRO A 171 -4.20 3.59 -4.87
CA PRO A 171 -4.74 4.19 -3.67
C PRO A 171 -6.12 4.82 -3.93
N LEU A 172 -6.94 4.88 -2.88
CA LEU A 172 -8.09 5.77 -2.83
C LEU A 172 -7.62 7.24 -2.75
N LEU A 173 -8.28 8.12 -3.51
CA LEU A 173 -7.93 9.54 -3.58
C LEU A 173 -8.76 10.42 -2.61
N LEU A 174 -9.41 9.82 -1.62
CA LEU A 174 -10.10 10.56 -0.56
C LEU A 174 -9.13 11.07 0.51
N ASP A 175 -9.49 12.22 1.09
CA ASP A 175 -8.83 12.85 2.26
C ASP A 175 -7.33 13.12 2.08
N LEU A 176 -6.89 13.38 0.85
CA LEU A 176 -5.48 13.66 0.57
C LEU A 176 -4.97 14.94 1.27
N ASP A 177 -5.85 15.88 1.62
CA ASP A 177 -5.48 17.11 2.33
C ASP A 177 -4.94 16.86 3.75
N ARG A 178 -5.31 15.74 4.38
CA ARG A 178 -4.82 15.36 5.72
C ARG A 178 -3.57 14.49 5.68
N LYS A 179 -3.09 14.11 4.49
CA LYS A 179 -1.86 13.32 4.34
C LYS A 179 -0.66 14.27 4.24
N PRO A 180 0.31 14.18 5.17
CA PRO A 180 1.49 15.05 5.16
C PRO A 180 2.58 14.56 4.19
N VAL A 181 2.45 13.33 3.69
CA VAL A 181 3.37 12.68 2.76
C VAL A 181 2.57 11.78 1.82
N PHE A 182 3.09 11.58 0.63
CA PHE A 182 2.50 10.85 -0.48
C PHE A 182 3.44 9.74 -0.93
N LEU A 183 2.85 8.82 -1.71
CA LEU A 183 3.43 7.53 -2.08
C LEU A 183 3.58 6.60 -0.88
N HIS A 184 3.78 5.31 -1.13
CA HIS A 184 3.79 4.30 -0.07
C HIS A 184 5.12 4.28 0.73
N ASP A 185 6.17 4.86 0.14
CA ASP A 185 7.47 5.06 0.78
C ASP A 185 7.56 6.36 1.59
N ASN A 186 6.56 7.24 1.49
CA ASN A 186 6.50 8.59 2.08
C ASN A 186 7.53 9.58 1.51
N SER A 187 8.05 9.36 0.29
CA SER A 187 9.13 10.17 -0.28
C SER A 187 8.68 11.55 -0.77
N VAL A 188 7.37 11.80 -0.92
CA VAL A 188 6.85 13.05 -1.51
C VAL A 188 6.07 13.84 -0.46
N PRO A 189 6.47 15.08 -0.11
CA PRO A 189 5.89 15.81 1.03
C PRO A 189 4.61 16.60 0.72
N SER A 190 4.20 16.70 -0.54
CA SER A 190 3.01 17.48 -0.93
C SER A 190 2.44 17.02 -2.27
N LEU A 191 1.16 17.32 -2.52
CA LEU A 191 0.57 17.14 -3.86
C LEU A 191 1.24 18.04 -4.91
N ASP A 192 1.72 19.22 -4.51
CA ASP A 192 2.45 20.12 -5.40
C ASP A 192 3.74 19.46 -5.89
N ASN A 193 4.55 18.94 -4.97
CA ASN A 193 5.77 18.21 -5.33
C ASN A 193 5.45 16.95 -6.13
N LEU A 194 4.38 16.21 -5.80
CA LEU A 194 3.99 14.99 -6.52
C LEU A 194 3.77 15.23 -8.01
N LEU A 195 3.17 16.38 -8.35
CA LEU A 195 2.74 16.75 -9.69
C LEU A 195 3.71 17.73 -10.38
N ASP A 196 4.88 18.00 -9.79
CA ASP A 196 5.91 18.90 -10.33
C ASP A 196 7.03 18.14 -11.05
N GLU A 197 7.32 18.56 -12.28
CA GLU A 197 8.35 17.97 -13.14
C GLU A 197 9.77 18.10 -12.61
N VAL A 198 10.02 18.97 -11.63
CA VAL A 198 11.32 19.09 -10.94
C VAL A 198 11.81 17.77 -10.35
N ARG A 199 10.89 16.82 -10.07
CA ARG A 199 11.24 15.47 -9.60
C ARG A 199 11.90 14.60 -10.68
N GLY A 200 11.76 14.95 -11.96
CA GLY A 200 12.38 14.25 -13.08
C GLY A 200 11.58 13.05 -13.61
N PRO A 201 11.83 12.64 -14.87
CA PRO A 201 11.02 11.64 -15.56
C PRO A 201 11.18 10.21 -15.01
N ASP A 202 12.29 9.93 -14.32
CA ASP A 202 12.57 8.61 -13.76
C ASP A 202 12.05 8.45 -12.32
N ALA A 203 11.54 9.52 -11.70
CA ALA A 203 11.03 9.44 -10.33
C ALA A 203 9.74 8.62 -10.24
N PRO A 204 9.42 8.08 -9.05
CA PRO A 204 8.14 7.40 -8.85
C PRO A 204 6.94 8.33 -9.07
N HIS A 205 5.93 7.83 -9.77
CA HIS A 205 4.72 8.50 -10.21
C HIS A 205 5.00 9.81 -10.99
N PRO A 206 5.71 9.76 -12.13
CA PRO A 206 6.17 10.96 -12.85
C PRO A 206 5.09 11.54 -13.79
N PHE A 207 3.89 11.72 -13.27
CA PHE A 207 2.73 12.29 -13.99
C PHE A 207 2.57 13.76 -13.61
N TYR A 208 3.27 14.62 -14.35
CA TYR A 208 3.41 16.03 -14.02
C TYR A 208 2.42 16.92 -14.78
N LEU A 209 2.16 18.10 -14.21
CA LEU A 209 1.25 19.11 -14.78
C LEU A 209 1.94 20.47 -14.83
N SER A 210 1.48 21.32 -15.76
CA SER A 210 1.86 22.74 -15.78
C SER A 210 1.45 23.41 -14.45
N ALA A 211 2.15 24.47 -14.04
CA ALA A 211 1.85 25.13 -12.76
C ALA A 211 0.37 25.56 -12.63
N SER A 212 -0.21 26.12 -13.71
CA SER A 212 -1.63 26.53 -13.70
C SER A 212 -2.60 25.34 -13.60
N ASP A 213 -2.32 24.25 -14.32
CA ASP A 213 -3.17 23.06 -14.27
C ASP A 213 -3.04 22.34 -12.92
N ARG A 214 -1.83 22.35 -12.35
CA ARG A 214 -1.49 21.71 -11.08
C ARG A 214 -2.29 22.30 -9.92
N ASP A 215 -2.36 23.63 -9.82
CA ASP A 215 -3.15 24.29 -8.76
C ASP A 215 -4.63 23.87 -8.81
N ASP A 216 -5.22 23.84 -10.00
CA ASP A 216 -6.61 23.44 -10.22
C ASP A 216 -6.83 21.95 -9.90
N VAL A 217 -5.92 21.07 -10.34
CA VAL A 217 -5.98 19.63 -10.01
C VAL A 217 -5.84 19.41 -8.50
N ILE A 218 -4.95 20.13 -7.81
CA ILE A 218 -4.78 20.02 -6.36
C ILE A 218 -6.04 20.48 -5.63
N ALA A 219 -6.66 21.60 -6.05
CA ALA A 219 -7.93 22.07 -5.50
C ALA A 219 -9.01 20.99 -5.65
N MET A 220 -9.08 20.37 -6.84
CA MET A 220 -10.02 19.29 -7.12
C MET A 220 -9.76 18.03 -6.27
N LEU A 221 -8.51 17.54 -6.19
CA LEU A 221 -8.12 16.39 -5.38
C LEU A 221 -8.43 16.59 -3.89
N ARG A 222 -8.19 17.80 -3.36
CA ARG A 222 -8.54 18.16 -1.97
C ARG A 222 -10.05 18.19 -1.74
N SER A 223 -10.84 18.48 -2.77
CA SER A 223 -12.30 18.54 -2.70
C SER A 223 -12.99 17.18 -2.78
N PHE A 224 -12.25 16.11 -3.09
CA PHE A 224 -12.85 14.78 -3.20
C PHE A 224 -13.52 14.34 -1.90
N THR A 225 -14.75 13.90 -2.06
CA THR A 225 -15.60 13.26 -1.06
C THR A 225 -16.25 12.06 -1.72
N ALA A 226 -16.54 11.02 -0.95
CA ALA A 226 -17.57 10.07 -1.35
C ALA A 226 -18.88 10.56 -0.72
N GLU A 227 -19.97 10.53 -1.49
CA GLU A 227 -21.29 10.87 -0.98
C GLU A 227 -21.91 9.58 -0.43
N PHE A 228 -22.44 9.62 0.79
CA PHE A 228 -23.36 8.58 1.23
C PHE A 228 -24.68 8.78 0.51
N THR A 229 -24.91 8.04 -0.57
CA THR A 229 -26.27 7.83 -1.05
C THR A 229 -26.95 6.92 -0.06
N THR A 230 -27.75 7.51 0.84
CA THR A 230 -28.74 6.74 1.59
C THR A 230 -29.79 6.25 0.59
N GLU A 231 -29.71 4.98 0.20
CA GLU A 231 -30.87 4.27 -0.33
C GLU A 231 -31.88 3.98 0.79
#